data_AF-A0AAW0P2J3-F1
#
_entry.id   AF-A0AAW0P2J3-F1
#
_cell.length_a   1.000
_cell.length_b   1.000
_cell.length_c   1.000
_cell.angle_alpha   90.00
_cell.angle_beta   90.00
_cell.angle_gamma   90.00
#
_symmetry.space_group_name_H-M   'P 1'
#
loop_
_entity.id
_entity.type
_entity.pdbx_description
1 polymer ?
#
loop_
_entity_poly.entity_id
_entity_poly.type
_entity_poly.pdbx_seq_one_letter_code
_entity_poly.pdbx_strand_id
1 'polypeptide(L)'
;MNLTLEIKDLRKQNDEKDKKIQALENRLADLEQYTRLNDLIITGLDVKPRTYARAVVPDVEPNEKDLESVEQQVQGRNLKGTNVYINEHLTKKNADIAKQARLLRKQNKIQATWTSNCRVFIKLNGIPELAKVLWIKDINELDTYST
;
A
#
# COMPACT_ATOMS: atom_id res chain seq x y z
N MET A 1 35.16 -28.57 27.03
CA MET A 1 34.13 -27.83 26.27
C MET A 1 32.80 -28.53 26.47
N ASN A 2 31.82 -27.88 27.09
CA ASN A 2 30.53 -28.51 27.42
C ASN A 2 29.47 -28.07 26.39
N LEU A 3 29.44 -28.78 25.26
CA LEU A 3 28.64 -28.44 24.08
C LEU A 3 27.15 -28.25 24.35
N THR A 4 26.61 -28.91 25.37
CA THR A 4 25.19 -28.80 25.76
C THR A 4 24.85 -27.45 26.37
N LEU A 5 25.78 -26.84 27.12
CA LEU A 5 25.62 -25.49 27.65
C LEU A 5 25.67 -24.45 26.53
N GLU A 6 26.59 -24.62 25.58
CA GLU A 6 26.73 -23.75 24.42
C GLU A 6 25.49 -23.75 23.53
N ILE A 7 24.90 -24.93 23.25
CA ILE A 7 23.65 -25.02 22.48
C ILE A 7 22.50 -24.32 23.20
N LYS A 8 22.42 -24.43 24.53
CA LYS A 8 21.38 -23.77 25.33
C LYS A 8 21.51 -22.25 25.26
N ASP A 9 22.73 -21.73 25.38
CA ASP A 9 23.00 -20.30 25.28
C ASP A 9 22.74 -19.77 23.87
N LEU A 10 23.13 -20.51 22.82
CA LEU A 10 22.85 -20.15 21.43
C LEU A 10 21.35 -20.08 21.14
N ARG A 11 20.55 -21.03 21.65
CA ARG A 11 19.08 -21.00 21.53
C ARG A 11 18.50 -19.76 22.18
N LYS A 12 18.92 -19.46 23.41
CA LYS A 12 18.48 -18.25 24.11
C LYS A 12 18.82 -16.98 23.33
N GLN A 13 20.03 -16.91 22.78
CA GLN A 13 20.45 -15.78 21.96
C GLN A 13 19.64 -15.67 20.65
N ASN A 14 19.23 -16.78 20.04
CA ASN A 14 18.37 -16.75 18.86
C ASN A 14 16.98 -16.22 19.21
N ASP A 15 16.37 -16.71 20.29
CA ASP A 15 15.07 -16.22 20.76
C ASP A 15 15.10 -14.70 21.04
N GLU A 16 16.19 -14.20 21.63
CA GLU A 16 16.38 -12.77 21.89
C GLU A 16 16.58 -11.97 20.59
N LYS A 17 17.32 -12.51 19.62
CA LYS A 17 17.50 -11.88 18.31
C LYS A 17 16.19 -11.85 17.52
N ASP A 18 15.40 -12.92 17.53
CA ASP A 18 14.12 -12.98 16.83
C ASP A 18 13.12 -11.95 17.37
N LYS A 19 13.05 -11.79 18.71
CA LYS A 19 12.26 -10.71 19.33
C LYS A 19 12.73 -9.32 18.88
N LYS A 20 14.04 -9.11 18.78
CA LYS A 20 14.60 -7.84 18.34
C LYS A 20 14.31 -7.58 16.86
N ILE A 21 14.42 -8.60 16.01
CA ILE A 21 14.07 -8.54 14.59
C ILE A 21 12.60 -8.12 14.45
N GLN A 22 11.69 -8.82 15.13
CA GLN A 22 10.26 -8.49 15.10
C GLN A 22 9.98 -7.05 15.52
N ALA A 23 10.62 -6.56 16.59
CA ALA A 23 10.45 -5.19 17.05
C ALA A 23 10.97 -4.16 16.04
N LEU A 24 12.11 -4.44 15.40
CA LEU A 24 12.69 -3.57 14.38
C LEU A 24 11.86 -3.55 13.10
N GLU A 25 11.34 -4.70 12.67
CA GLU A 25 10.45 -4.81 11.52
C GLU A 25 9.15 -4.02 11.74
N ASN A 26 8.54 -4.12 12.93
CA ASN A 26 7.37 -3.34 13.27
C ASN A 26 7.65 -1.82 13.19
N ARG A 27 8.81 -1.38 13.72
CA ARG A 27 9.21 0.02 13.67
C ARG A 27 9.51 0.49 12.25
N LEU A 28 10.13 -0.36 11.42
CA LEU A 28 10.37 -0.06 10.02
C LEU A 28 9.05 0.10 9.26
N ALA A 29 8.06 -0.76 9.53
CA ALA A 29 6.74 -0.66 8.92
C ALA A 29 6.00 0.64 9.30
N ASP A 30 6.09 1.06 10.57
CA ASP A 30 5.51 2.35 11.02
C ASP A 30 6.16 3.55 10.31
N LEU A 31 7.49 3.52 10.15
CA LEU A 31 8.24 4.57 9.44
C LEU A 31 7.89 4.59 7.96
N GLU A 32 7.84 3.43 7.31
CA GLU A 32 7.46 3.32 5.90
C GLU A 32 6.03 3.86 5.69
N GLN A 33 5.10 3.52 6.57
CA GLN A 33 3.75 4.07 6.53
C GLN A 33 3.74 5.59 6.71
N TYR A 34 4.54 6.12 7.64
CA TYR A 34 4.65 7.57 7.85
C TYR A 34 5.17 8.29 6.60
N THR A 35 6.19 7.74 5.94
CA THR A 35 6.74 8.34 4.72
C THR A 35 5.73 8.41 3.58
N ARG A 36 4.78 7.48 3.52
CA ARG A 36 3.76 7.41 2.46
C ARG A 36 2.48 8.19 2.76
N LEU A 37 2.32 8.73 3.98
CA LEU A 37 1.08 9.35 4.45
C LEU A 37 0.55 10.43 3.50
N ASN A 38 1.46 11.22 2.92
CA ASN A 38 1.13 12.35 2.04
C ASN A 38 1.32 12.02 0.55
N ASP A 39 1.62 10.76 0.23
CA ASP A 39 1.84 10.32 -1.14
C ASP A 39 0.54 9.79 -1.76
N LEU A 40 0.34 10.13 -3.03
CA LEU A 40 -0.75 9.60 -3.86
C LEU A 40 -0.17 8.84 -5.06
N ILE A 41 -0.73 7.66 -5.35
CA ILE A 41 -0.46 6.94 -6.59
C ILE A 41 -1.48 7.38 -7.63
N ILE A 42 -0.99 7.85 -8.77
CA ILE A 42 -1.79 8.15 -9.95
C ILE A 42 -1.48 7.10 -11.02
N THR A 43 -2.50 6.40 -11.50
CA THR A 43 -2.39 5.37 -12.54
C THR A 43 -3.23 5.73 -13.75
N GLY A 44 -2.89 5.17 -14.92
CA GLY A 44 -3.63 5.41 -16.16
C GLY A 44 -3.26 6.71 -16.88
N LEU A 45 -2.08 7.27 -16.59
CA LEU A 45 -1.51 8.39 -17.34
C LEU A 45 -0.92 7.89 -18.66
N ASP A 46 -1.23 8.59 -19.75
CA ASP A 46 -0.65 8.30 -21.06
C ASP A 46 0.74 8.91 -21.12
N VAL A 47 1.74 8.11 -20.72
CA VAL A 47 3.14 8.49 -20.83
C VAL A 47 3.61 8.12 -22.23
N LYS A 48 3.95 9.12 -23.05
CA LYS A 48 4.75 8.90 -24.25
C LYS A 48 6.21 8.83 -23.82
N PRO A 49 6.87 7.65 -23.84
CA PRO A 49 8.29 7.61 -23.54
C PRO A 49 8.98 8.42 -24.62
N ARG A 50 9.79 9.40 -24.24
CA ARG A 50 10.77 9.97 -25.15
C ARG A 50 11.73 8.82 -25.46
N THR A 51 11.48 8.10 -26.55
CA THR A 51 12.29 6.94 -26.93
C THR A 51 13.73 7.39 -27.01
N TYR A 52 14.64 6.66 -26.38
CA TYR A 52 16.07 6.98 -26.38
C TYR A 52 16.56 7.29 -27.81
N ALA A 53 16.09 6.50 -28.79
CA ALA A 53 16.33 6.70 -30.22
C ALA A 53 16.00 8.10 -30.77
N ARG A 54 15.02 8.81 -30.20
CA ARG A 54 14.62 10.18 -30.60
C ARG A 54 15.39 11.26 -29.83
N ALA A 55 15.99 10.91 -28.69
CA ALA A 55 16.85 11.79 -27.90
C ALA A 55 18.31 11.81 -28.36
N VAL A 56 18.77 10.76 -29.08
CA VAL A 56 20.09 10.71 -29.71
C VAL A 56 20.15 11.30 -31.12
N VAL A 57 19.03 11.75 -31.69
CA VAL A 57 19.05 12.46 -32.98
C VAL A 57 19.35 13.94 -32.72
N PRO A 58 20.53 14.47 -33.12
CA PRO A 58 20.78 15.90 -33.08
C PRO A 58 19.81 16.64 -34.01
N ASP A 59 19.39 17.85 -33.62
CA ASP A 59 18.49 18.77 -34.36
C ASP A 59 16.99 18.39 -34.43
N VAL A 60 16.53 17.38 -33.69
CA VAL A 60 15.09 17.19 -33.48
C VAL A 60 14.64 18.02 -32.28
N GLU A 61 14.12 19.23 -32.56
CA GLU A 61 13.47 20.01 -31.52
C GLU A 61 12.28 19.22 -30.93
N PRO A 62 12.15 19.16 -29.60
CA PRO A 62 10.99 18.55 -28.97
C PRO A 62 9.73 19.28 -29.44
N ASN A 63 8.73 18.53 -29.89
CA ASN A 63 7.49 19.12 -30.38
C ASN A 63 6.72 19.73 -29.20
N GLU A 64 5.90 20.76 -29.42
CA GLU A 64 5.13 21.43 -28.35
C GLU A 64 4.22 20.44 -27.59
N LYS A 65 3.73 19.40 -28.29
CA LYS A 65 2.99 18.26 -27.73
C LYS A 65 3.81 17.24 -26.96
N ASP A 66 5.15 17.23 -27.13
CA ASP A 66 6.07 16.44 -26.32
C ASP A 66 6.33 17.14 -24.95
N LEU A 67 6.01 18.44 -24.86
CA LEU A 67 6.05 19.28 -23.64
C LEU A 67 4.68 19.41 -22.95
N GLU A 68 3.56 19.10 -23.63
CA GLU A 68 2.25 18.82 -23.02
C GLU A 68 2.35 17.54 -22.17
N SER A 69 3.01 17.76 -21.05
CA SER A 69 3.67 16.81 -20.18
C SER A 69 2.66 16.02 -19.36
N VAL A 70 3.06 14.83 -18.91
CA VAL A 70 2.37 14.01 -17.90
C VAL A 70 1.82 14.86 -16.74
N GLU A 71 2.51 15.95 -16.39
CA GLU A 71 2.08 16.94 -15.39
C GLU A 71 0.75 17.65 -15.71
N GLN A 72 0.48 17.97 -16.98
CA GLN A 72 -0.79 18.59 -17.40
C GLN A 72 -1.97 17.63 -17.30
N GLN A 73 -1.73 16.32 -17.49
CA GLN A 73 -2.76 15.29 -17.34
C GLN A 73 -3.21 15.16 -15.87
N VAL A 74 -2.32 15.47 -14.91
CA VAL A 74 -2.59 15.38 -13.47
C VAL A 74 -3.36 16.60 -12.93
N GLN A 75 -3.65 17.61 -13.76
CA GLN A 75 -4.49 18.74 -13.35
C GLN A 75 -5.94 18.28 -13.15
N GLY A 76 -6.50 18.47 -11.94
CA GLY A 76 -7.80 17.89 -11.54
C GLY A 76 -8.99 18.18 -12.47
N ARG A 77 -8.96 19.27 -13.23
CA ARG A 77 -9.96 19.62 -14.26
C ARG A 77 -9.99 18.66 -15.46
N ASN A 78 -8.87 18.00 -15.75
CA ASN A 78 -8.68 17.15 -16.93
C ASN A 78 -8.87 15.65 -16.64
N LEU A 79 -9.16 15.28 -15.38
CA LEU A 79 -9.28 13.88 -14.96
C LEU A 79 -10.69 13.30 -15.16
N LYS A 80 -11.71 14.16 -15.31
CA LYS A 80 -13.09 13.69 -15.41
C LYS A 80 -13.35 13.09 -16.80
N GLY A 81 -13.62 11.79 -16.85
CA GLY A 81 -13.91 11.06 -18.09
C GLY A 81 -12.69 10.41 -18.74
N THR A 82 -11.51 10.51 -18.12
CA THR A 82 -10.31 9.76 -18.51
C THR A 82 -10.15 8.50 -17.66
N ASN A 83 -9.34 7.54 -18.13
CA ASN A 83 -9.02 6.31 -17.40
C ASN A 83 -7.93 6.52 -16.33
N VAL A 84 -7.94 7.69 -15.67
CA VAL A 84 -6.96 8.04 -14.63
C VAL A 84 -7.56 7.74 -13.26
N TYR A 85 -6.79 7.04 -12.41
CA TYR A 85 -7.20 6.68 -11.06
C TYR A 85 -6.20 7.20 -10.03
N ILE A 86 -6.72 7.74 -8.93
CA ILE A 86 -5.94 8.23 -7.79
C ILE A 86 -6.19 7.32 -6.59
N ASN A 87 -5.12 6.88 -5.93
CA ASN A 87 -5.17 6.08 -4.71
C ASN A 87 -4.15 6.58 -3.68
N GLU A 88 -4.34 6.23 -2.42
CA GLU A 88 -3.30 6.39 -1.40
C GLU A 88 -2.12 5.45 -1.66
N HIS A 89 -0.92 5.89 -1.29
CA HIS A 89 0.30 5.08 -1.41
C HIS A 89 0.42 4.09 -0.25
N LEU A 90 -0.29 2.97 -0.31
CA LEU A 90 -0.22 1.96 0.76
C LEU A 90 1.14 1.24 0.78
N THR A 91 1.60 0.85 1.97
CA THR A 91 2.65 -0.18 2.11
C THR A 91 2.14 -1.51 1.54
N LYS A 92 3.05 -2.41 1.17
CA LYS A 92 2.68 -3.73 0.63
C LYS A 92 1.71 -4.48 1.57
N LYS A 93 2.02 -4.49 2.87
CA LYS A 93 1.18 -5.08 3.91
C LYS A 93 -0.25 -4.51 3.89
N ASN A 94 -0.39 -3.18 3.90
CA ASN A 94 -1.71 -2.55 3.95
C ASN A 94 -2.46 -2.70 2.61
N ALA A 95 -1.75 -2.77 1.48
CA ALA A 95 -2.34 -3.06 0.18
C ALA A 95 -2.94 -4.47 0.13
N ASP A 96 -2.25 -5.47 0.70
CA ASP A 96 -2.73 -6.85 0.78
C ASP A 96 -3.96 -6.95 1.70
N ILE A 97 -3.93 -6.30 2.87
CA ILE A 97 -5.09 -6.19 3.77
C ILE A 97 -6.28 -5.55 3.05
N ALA A 98 -6.07 -4.43 2.36
CA ALA A 98 -7.13 -3.74 1.63
C ALA A 98 -7.71 -4.61 0.50
N LYS A 99 -6.88 -5.40 -0.18
CA LYS A 99 -7.31 -6.35 -1.20
C LYS A 99 -8.22 -7.42 -0.60
N GLN A 100 -7.81 -8.06 0.50
CA GLN A 100 -8.60 -9.10 1.15
C GLN A 100 -9.91 -8.54 1.74
N ALA A 101 -9.88 -7.35 2.36
CA ALA A 101 -11.09 -6.69 2.84
C ALA A 101 -12.09 -6.39 1.70
N ARG A 102 -11.62 -5.97 0.52
CA ARG A 102 -12.48 -5.77 -0.66
C ARG A 102 -13.12 -7.07 -1.15
N LEU A 103 -12.41 -8.20 -1.07
CA LEU A 103 -12.97 -9.51 -1.38
C LEU A 103 -14.08 -9.89 -0.39
N LEU A 104 -13.88 -9.69 0.91
CA LEU A 104 -14.90 -9.93 1.94
C LEU A 104 -16.14 -9.05 1.72
N ARG A 105 -15.96 -7.78 1.35
CA ARG A 105 -17.07 -6.89 0.98
C ARG A 105 -17.83 -7.45 -0.23
N LYS A 106 -17.12 -7.91 -1.27
CA LYS A 106 -17.74 -8.49 -2.48
C LYS A 106 -18.54 -9.76 -2.14
N GLN A 107 -18.12 -10.50 -1.12
CA GLN A 107 -18.81 -11.67 -0.58
C GLN A 107 -19.93 -11.31 0.42
N ASN A 108 -20.22 -10.02 0.62
CA ASN A 108 -21.19 -9.50 1.59
C ASN A 108 -20.91 -9.87 3.06
N LYS A 109 -19.68 -10.27 3.40
CA LYS A 109 -19.28 -10.61 4.78
C LYS A 109 -19.08 -9.36 5.65
N ILE A 110 -18.75 -8.24 5.03
CA ILE A 110 -18.64 -6.92 5.67
C ILE A 110 -19.42 -5.87 4.88
N GLN A 111 -19.84 -4.79 5.55
CA GLN A 111 -20.68 -3.76 4.94
C GLN A 111 -19.86 -2.86 4.01
N ALA A 112 -18.69 -2.41 4.46
CA ALA A 112 -17.84 -1.48 3.70
C ALA A 112 -16.36 -1.63 4.06
N THR A 113 -15.52 -1.20 3.13
CA THR A 113 -14.07 -1.08 3.33
C THR A 113 -13.56 0.16 2.63
N TRP A 114 -12.65 0.89 3.27
CA TRP A 114 -11.98 2.07 2.72
C TRP A 114 -10.60 2.23 3.36
N THR A 115 -9.79 3.09 2.78
CA THR A 115 -8.49 3.49 3.32
C THR A 115 -8.53 4.94 3.71
N SER A 116 -7.81 5.29 4.78
CA SER A 116 -7.58 6.66 5.20
C SER A 116 -6.27 6.74 5.96
N ASN A 117 -5.43 7.73 5.67
CA ASN A 117 -4.12 7.92 6.32
C ASN A 117 -3.23 6.66 6.20
N CYS A 118 -3.23 6.02 5.04
CA CYS A 118 -2.60 4.74 4.75
C CYS A 118 -3.04 3.57 5.64
N ARG A 119 -4.15 3.71 6.38
CA ARG A 119 -4.73 2.66 7.24
C ARG A 119 -5.97 2.07 6.59
N VAL A 120 -6.18 0.77 6.76
CA VAL A 120 -7.34 0.06 6.23
C VAL A 120 -8.43 -0.03 7.29
N PHE A 121 -9.62 0.43 6.93
CA PHE A 121 -10.80 0.34 7.78
C PHE A 121 -11.84 -0.59 7.15
N ILE A 122 -12.54 -1.31 8.02
CA ILE A 122 -13.71 -2.11 7.66
C ILE A 122 -14.90 -1.69 8.53
N LYS A 123 -16.09 -1.76 7.95
CA LYS A 123 -17.35 -1.61 8.67
C LYS A 123 -18.09 -2.93 8.66
N LEU A 124 -18.45 -3.41 9.83
CA LEU A 124 -19.16 -4.68 9.98
C LEU A 124 -20.65 -4.53 9.62
N ASN A 125 -21.27 -5.66 9.26
CA ASN A 125 -22.70 -5.73 9.05
C ASN A 125 -23.44 -5.54 10.39
N GLY A 126 -24.52 -4.75 10.37
CA GLY A 126 -25.31 -4.46 11.56
C GLY A 126 -26.25 -3.27 11.33
N ILE A 127 -27.06 -2.98 12.35
CA ILE A 127 -27.93 -1.80 12.37
C ILE A 127 -27.02 -0.55 12.27
N PRO A 128 -27.37 0.47 11.46
CA PRO A 128 -26.48 1.61 11.19
C PRO A 128 -25.87 2.29 12.41
N GLU A 129 -26.59 2.34 13.54
CA GLU A 129 -26.12 2.93 14.81
C GLU A 129 -25.15 2.04 15.60
N LEU A 130 -25.19 0.72 15.40
CA LEU A 130 -24.33 -0.24 16.09
C LEU A 130 -23.22 -0.80 15.19
N ALA A 131 -23.23 -0.43 13.91
CA ALA A 131 -22.27 -0.94 12.93
C ALA A 131 -20.85 -0.46 13.26
N LYS A 132 -20.07 -1.37 13.84
CA LYS A 132 -18.72 -1.09 14.32
C LYS A 132 -17.75 -0.89 13.15
N VAL A 133 -16.97 0.19 13.21
CA VAL A 133 -15.82 0.44 12.33
C VAL A 133 -14.55 -0.02 13.04
N LEU A 134 -13.72 -0.79 12.32
CA LEU A 134 -12.48 -1.36 12.85
C LEU A 134 -11.31 -0.94 11.95
N TRP A 135 -10.19 -0.58 12.59
CA TRP A 135 -8.89 -0.46 11.92
C TRP A 135 -8.20 -1.82 11.95
N ILE A 136 -7.90 -2.36 10.78
CA ILE A 136 -7.20 -3.63 10.62
C ILE A 136 -5.70 -3.39 10.48
N LYS A 137 -4.92 -3.97 11.39
CA LYS A 137 -3.45 -3.84 11.41
C LYS A 137 -2.76 -5.07 10.85
N ASP A 138 -3.37 -6.23 11.01
CA ASP A 138 -2.86 -7.49 10.54
C ASP A 138 -3.85 -8.20 9.61
N ILE A 139 -3.30 -8.95 8.65
CA ILE A 139 -4.11 -9.71 7.69
C ILE A 139 -4.91 -10.80 8.39
N ASN A 140 -4.35 -11.39 9.46
CA ASN A 140 -4.99 -12.46 10.23
C ASN A 140 -6.27 -11.98 10.94
N GLU A 141 -6.40 -10.68 11.23
CA GLU A 141 -7.64 -10.13 11.81
C GLU A 141 -8.84 -10.30 10.87
N LEU A 142 -8.60 -10.33 9.56
CA LEU A 142 -9.64 -10.51 8.53
C LEU A 142 -10.17 -11.95 8.47
N ASP A 143 -9.36 -12.93 8.86
CA ASP A 143 -9.73 -14.36 8.75
C ASP A 143 -10.92 -14.69 9.66
N THR A 144 -11.09 -13.95 10.76
CA THR A 144 -12.26 -14.01 11.66
C THR A 144 -13.58 -13.81 10.90
N TYR A 145 -13.57 -13.10 9.77
CA TYR A 145 -14.75 -12.77 8.99
C TYR A 145 -14.87 -13.57 7.68
N SER A 146 -13.91 -14.47 7.41
CA SER A 146 -13.93 -15.34 6.23
C SER A 146 -14.78 -16.60 6.42
N THR A 147 -15.08 -16.98 7.67
CA THR A 147 -15.97 -18.10 8.01
C THR A 147 -17.43 -17.68 7.86
#